data_AF-A0AB35T856-F1
#
_entry.id   AF-A0AB35T856-F1
#
_cell.length_a   1.000
_cell.length_b   1.000
_cell.length_c   1.000
_cell.angle_alpha   90.00
_cell.angle_beta   90.00
_cell.angle_gamma   90.00
#
_symmetry.space_group_name_H-M   'P 1'
#
loop_
_entity.id
_entity.type
_entity.pdbx_description
1 polymer ?
#
loop_
_entity_poly.entity_id
_entity_poly.type
_entity_poly.pdbx_seq_one_letter_code
_entity_poly.pdbx_strand_id
1 'polypeptide(L)'
;MDGVTVEVLALLATVVFGLAGVAAAYYGYKSFRASCEQLEIAREQASRVPRLVLTGVALLPLLADPELEKDVAETRELLQEIEKERAEKRRAEEERLAREREREKREREERRREERRSSGFDLSKLRDMGEPGEQVDLSRVFQAPWENITERLAARPMFEIREPAEIRMPSSYPKSEPYEGPLPDSFIEVAVKNEGCAAAYEVTGWLELDGSDLEPVDYFADRGVDLVAENGDAYKVELRAQQEGGRLLPSENDRIVFRMPVLRRRTNGTTRLRYEFTSPQGGGIEGIIELALDLAEER
;
A
#
# COMPACT_ATOMS: atom_id res chain seq x y z
N MET A 1 -64.01 65.93 16.48
CA MET A 1 -63.76 64.94 15.42
C MET A 1 -65.11 64.55 14.91
N ASP A 2 -65.45 65.02 13.71
CA ASP A 2 -66.77 64.81 13.13
C ASP A 2 -66.90 63.34 12.74
N GLY A 3 -68.07 62.73 12.92
CA GLY A 3 -68.27 61.29 12.66
C GLY A 3 -67.80 60.85 11.26
N VAL A 4 -67.82 61.78 10.30
CA VAL A 4 -67.33 61.61 8.93
C VAL A 4 -65.82 61.25 8.87
N THR A 5 -64.98 61.80 9.76
CA THR A 5 -63.54 61.49 9.74
C THR A 5 -63.24 60.07 10.21
N VAL A 6 -64.07 59.51 11.10
CA VAL A 6 -63.90 58.15 11.62
C VAL A 6 -64.31 57.10 10.58
N GLU A 7 -65.41 57.34 9.86
CA GLU A 7 -65.90 56.43 8.81
C GLU A 7 -64.93 56.34 7.63
N VAL A 8 -64.37 57.48 7.19
CA VAL A 8 -63.37 57.51 6.11
C VAL A 8 -62.09 56.78 6.51
N LEU A 9 -61.63 56.93 7.76
CA LEU A 9 -60.47 56.20 8.27
C LEU A 9 -60.72 54.68 8.37
N ALA A 10 -61.92 54.27 8.79
CA ALA A 10 -62.28 52.85 8.86
C ALA A 10 -62.32 52.20 7.46
N LEU A 11 -62.84 52.92 6.46
CA LEU A 11 -62.88 52.45 5.08
C LEU A 11 -61.46 52.35 4.48
N LEU A 12 -60.61 53.36 4.69
CA LEU A 12 -59.21 53.33 4.26
C LEU A 12 -58.43 52.18 4.92
N ALA A 13 -58.60 51.96 6.22
CA ALA A 13 -57.98 50.85 6.92
C ALA A 13 -58.38 49.50 6.31
N THR A 14 -59.68 49.31 6.02
CA THR A 14 -60.20 48.08 5.40
C THR A 14 -59.57 47.81 4.04
N VAL A 15 -59.40 48.85 3.21
CA VAL A 15 -58.74 48.75 1.90
C VAL A 15 -57.26 48.39 2.07
N VAL A 16 -56.55 49.04 2.98
CA VAL A 16 -55.12 48.75 3.24
C VAL A 16 -54.92 47.32 3.74
N PHE A 17 -55.72 46.85 4.69
CA PHE A 17 -55.67 45.46 5.17
C PHE A 17 -56.04 44.46 4.08
N GLY A 18 -57.03 44.77 3.24
CA GLY A 18 -57.39 43.94 2.09
C GLY A 18 -56.24 43.80 1.10
N LEU A 19 -55.59 44.91 0.73
CA LEU A 19 -54.43 44.90 -0.16
C LEU A 19 -53.22 44.19 0.45
N ALA A 20 -52.96 44.38 1.74
CA ALA A 20 -51.91 43.67 2.47
C ALA A 20 -52.16 42.16 2.49
N GLY A 21 -53.41 41.72 2.69
CA GLY A 21 -53.81 40.32 2.65
C GLY A 21 -53.62 39.69 1.26
N VAL A 22 -54.01 40.39 0.19
CA VAL A 22 -53.80 39.92 -1.19
C VAL A 22 -52.31 39.84 -1.53
N ALA A 23 -51.53 40.84 -1.12
CA ALA A 23 -50.08 40.82 -1.30
C ALA A 23 -49.44 39.66 -0.53
N ALA A 24 -49.79 39.45 0.73
CA ALA A 24 -49.29 38.34 1.54
C ALA A 24 -49.65 36.97 0.93
N ALA A 25 -50.87 36.80 0.43
CA ALA A 25 -51.29 35.57 -0.26
C ALA A 25 -50.51 35.37 -1.57
N TYR A 26 -50.30 36.42 -2.36
CA TYR A 26 -49.53 36.35 -3.60
C TYR A 26 -48.06 36.00 -3.35
N TYR A 27 -47.40 36.67 -2.39
CA TYR A 27 -46.01 36.36 -2.03
C TYR A 27 -45.87 34.98 -1.40
N GLY A 28 -46.83 34.55 -0.57
CA GLY A 28 -46.88 33.20 -0.01
C GLY A 28 -47.04 32.11 -1.07
N TYR A 29 -47.89 32.33 -2.07
CA TYR A 29 -48.04 31.40 -3.20
C TYR A 29 -46.76 31.30 -4.04
N LYS A 30 -46.11 32.43 -4.31
CA LYS A 30 -44.86 32.48 -5.07
C LYS A 30 -43.71 31.77 -4.33
N SER A 31 -43.57 31.98 -3.02
CA SER A 31 -42.54 31.30 -2.21
C SER A 31 -42.82 29.80 -2.10
N PHE A 32 -44.09 29.40 -1.96
CA PHE A 32 -44.48 27.99 -1.96
C PHE A 32 -44.13 27.29 -3.28
N ARG A 33 -44.44 27.90 -4.43
CA ARG A 33 -44.02 27.35 -5.75
C ARG A 33 -42.51 27.21 -5.88
N ALA A 34 -41.75 28.24 -5.51
CA ALA A 34 -40.29 28.18 -5.56
C ALA A 34 -39.75 27.05 -4.65
N SER A 35 -40.36 26.83 -3.49
CA SER A 35 -40.01 25.73 -2.60
C SER A 35 -40.36 24.36 -3.20
N CYS A 36 -41.51 24.22 -3.86
CA CYS A 36 -41.87 22.99 -4.58
C CYS A 36 -40.89 22.68 -5.72
N GLU A 37 -40.54 23.68 -6.53
CA GLU A 37 -39.56 23.54 -7.62
C GLU A 37 -38.19 23.15 -7.07
N GLN A 38 -37.75 23.75 -5.97
CA GLN A 38 -36.49 23.37 -5.31
C GLN A 38 -36.54 21.93 -4.77
N LEU A 39 -37.66 21.51 -4.19
CA LEU A 39 -37.83 20.13 -3.72
C LEU A 39 -37.86 19.13 -4.87
N GLU A 40 -38.45 19.49 -6.01
CA GLU A 40 -38.47 18.66 -7.21
C GLU A 40 -37.06 18.50 -7.79
N ILE A 41 -36.31 19.60 -7.93
CA ILE A 41 -34.91 19.57 -8.35
C ILE A 41 -34.05 18.78 -7.34
N ALA A 42 -34.26 18.98 -6.04
CA ALA A 42 -33.54 18.24 -5.00
C ALA A 42 -33.87 16.74 -5.05
N ARG A 43 -35.13 16.38 -5.30
CA ARG A 43 -35.56 14.98 -5.47
C ARG A 43 -34.98 14.37 -6.74
N GLU A 44 -34.96 15.12 -7.84
CA GLU A 44 -34.35 14.69 -9.08
C GLU A 44 -32.84 14.47 -8.88
N GLN A 45 -32.14 15.40 -8.25
CA GLN A 45 -30.73 15.25 -7.90
C GLN A 45 -30.47 14.07 -6.96
N ALA A 46 -31.33 13.87 -5.94
CA ALA A 46 -31.23 12.75 -5.02
C ALA A 46 -31.52 11.39 -5.67
N SER A 47 -32.30 11.36 -6.77
CA SER A 47 -32.58 10.15 -7.53
C SER A 47 -31.47 9.76 -8.50
N ARG A 48 -30.49 10.64 -8.75
CA ARG A 48 -29.34 10.37 -9.60
C ARG A 48 -28.30 9.59 -8.77
N VAL A 49 -28.33 8.27 -8.91
CA VAL A 49 -27.36 7.35 -8.30
C VAL A 49 -26.42 6.87 -9.41
N PRO A 50 -25.10 6.72 -9.14
CA PRO A 50 -24.21 6.05 -10.07
C PRO A 50 -24.71 4.64 -10.38
N ARG A 51 -24.54 4.19 -11.61
CA ARG A 51 -24.83 2.82 -12.00
C ARG A 51 -23.58 2.23 -12.62
N LEU A 52 -22.79 1.58 -11.77
CA LEU A 52 -21.62 0.85 -12.23
C LEU A 52 -22.07 -0.34 -13.10
N VAL A 53 -21.30 -0.64 -14.14
CA VAL A 53 -21.47 -1.82 -15.01
C VAL A 53 -20.09 -2.33 -15.37
N LEU A 54 -19.93 -3.65 -15.28
CA LEU A 54 -18.71 -4.30 -15.73
C LEU A 54 -18.75 -4.46 -17.25
N THR A 55 -17.83 -3.82 -17.95
CA THR A 55 -17.79 -3.79 -19.43
C THR A 55 -16.83 -4.80 -20.03
N GLY A 56 -15.85 -5.27 -19.26
CA GLY A 56 -14.90 -6.27 -19.74
C GLY A 56 -14.03 -6.79 -18.61
N VAL A 57 -13.67 -8.07 -18.75
CA VAL A 57 -12.62 -8.73 -17.97
C VAL A 57 -11.75 -9.47 -18.97
N ALA A 58 -10.45 -9.23 -18.93
CA ALA A 58 -9.50 -9.88 -19.83
C ALA A 58 -8.23 -10.27 -19.09
N LEU A 59 -7.65 -11.41 -19.47
CA LEU A 59 -6.30 -11.79 -19.09
C LEU A 59 -5.35 -11.33 -20.20
N LEU A 60 -4.56 -10.29 -19.93
CA LEU A 60 -3.61 -9.74 -20.87
C LEU A 60 -2.21 -10.29 -20.59
N PRO A 61 -1.44 -10.70 -21.60
CA PRO A 61 -0.02 -11.01 -21.41
C PRO A 61 0.73 -9.74 -21.04
N LEU A 62 1.81 -9.87 -20.26
CA LEU A 62 2.69 -8.75 -19.89
C LEU A 62 3.17 -7.94 -21.10
N LEU A 63 3.38 -8.61 -22.24
CA LEU A 63 3.86 -8.02 -23.50
C LEU A 63 2.82 -7.15 -24.24
N ALA A 64 1.57 -7.08 -23.76
CA ALA A 64 0.55 -6.26 -24.41
C ALA A 64 0.73 -4.75 -24.17
N ASP A 65 1.55 -4.36 -23.20
CA ASP A 65 1.82 -2.95 -22.87
C ASP A 65 3.33 -2.64 -22.97
N PRO A 66 3.78 -1.87 -23.99
CA PRO A 66 5.20 -1.63 -24.23
C PRO A 66 5.87 -0.75 -23.17
N GLU A 67 5.10 0.12 -22.47
CA GLU A 67 5.67 0.91 -21.38
C GLU A 67 5.99 0.01 -20.19
N LEU A 68 5.09 -0.91 -19.89
CA LEU A 68 5.23 -1.85 -18.78
C LEU A 68 6.29 -2.94 -19.07
N GLU A 69 6.39 -3.39 -20.32
CA GLU A 69 7.46 -4.30 -20.75
C GLU A 69 8.84 -3.68 -20.47
N LYS A 70 8.99 -2.38 -20.74
CA LYS A 70 10.22 -1.65 -20.46
C LYS A 70 10.50 -1.58 -18.96
N ASP A 71 9.50 -1.25 -18.13
CA ASP A 71 9.66 -1.19 -16.68
C ASP A 71 10.02 -2.55 -16.08
N VAL A 72 9.43 -3.64 -16.59
CA VAL A 72 9.76 -5.01 -16.17
C VAL A 72 11.15 -5.41 -16.63
N ALA A 73 11.56 -5.04 -17.85
CA ALA A 73 12.91 -5.29 -18.34
C ALA A 73 13.96 -4.55 -17.50
N GLU A 74 13.75 -3.28 -17.19
CA GLU A 74 14.61 -2.48 -16.31
C GLU A 74 14.71 -3.10 -14.90
N THR A 75 13.56 -3.52 -14.34
CA THR A 75 13.53 -4.16 -13.03
C THR A 75 14.26 -5.51 -13.04
N ARG A 76 14.13 -6.28 -14.11
CA ARG A 76 14.82 -7.57 -14.27
C ARG A 76 16.33 -7.41 -14.36
N GLU A 77 16.81 -6.39 -15.05
CA GLU A 77 18.24 -6.06 -15.11
C GLU A 77 18.77 -5.67 -13.72
N LEU A 78 18.04 -4.82 -12.98
CA LEU A 78 18.39 -4.44 -11.62
C LEU A 78 18.44 -5.64 -10.66
N LEU A 79 17.45 -6.54 -10.74
CA LEU A 79 17.43 -7.76 -9.92
C LEU A 79 18.64 -8.66 -10.22
N GLN A 80 19.01 -8.82 -11.49
CA GLN A 80 20.20 -9.58 -11.88
C GLN A 80 21.50 -8.95 -11.35
N GLU A 81 21.60 -7.62 -11.35
CA GLU A 81 22.75 -6.90 -10.80
C GLU A 81 22.86 -7.12 -9.28
N ILE A 82 21.73 -7.02 -8.55
CA ILE A 82 21.67 -7.27 -7.11
C ILE A 82 22.03 -8.73 -6.79
N GLU A 83 21.51 -9.70 -7.55
CA GLU A 83 21.85 -11.11 -7.37
C GLU A 83 23.33 -11.39 -7.61
N LYS A 84 23.91 -10.76 -8.64
CA LYS A 84 25.34 -10.85 -8.94
C LYS A 84 26.17 -10.26 -7.81
N GLU A 85 25.82 -9.08 -7.31
CA GLU A 85 26.51 -8.46 -6.16
C GLU A 85 26.41 -9.33 -4.90
N ARG A 86 25.22 -9.88 -4.61
CA ARG A 86 24.99 -10.82 -3.50
C ARG A 86 25.81 -12.11 -3.68
N ALA A 87 25.97 -12.61 -4.90
CA ALA A 87 26.80 -13.78 -5.18
C ALA A 87 28.30 -13.48 -5.02
N GLU A 88 28.77 -12.32 -5.45
CA GLU A 88 30.15 -11.87 -5.28
C GLU A 88 30.50 -11.67 -3.80
N LYS A 89 29.62 -11.02 -3.02
CA LYS A 89 29.78 -10.88 -1.57
C LYS A 89 29.87 -12.23 -0.86
N ARG A 90 29.01 -13.18 -1.22
CA ARG A 90 29.05 -14.55 -0.67
C ARG A 90 30.37 -15.25 -0.97
N ARG A 91 30.85 -15.19 -2.22
CA ARG A 91 32.15 -15.76 -2.62
C ARG A 91 33.32 -15.12 -1.86
N ALA A 92 33.31 -13.80 -1.71
CA ALA A 92 34.35 -13.08 -0.96
C ALA A 92 34.35 -13.45 0.53
N GLU A 93 33.18 -13.63 1.14
CA GLU A 93 33.05 -14.06 2.52
C GLU A 93 33.52 -15.51 2.74
N GLU A 94 33.14 -16.43 1.84
CA GLU A 94 33.61 -17.81 1.85
C GLU A 94 35.14 -17.89 1.70
N GLU A 95 35.73 -17.08 0.82
CA GLU A 95 37.18 -17.02 0.67
C GLU A 95 37.86 -16.46 1.92
N ARG A 96 37.27 -15.43 2.56
CA ARG A 96 37.79 -14.87 3.81
C ARG A 96 37.79 -15.93 4.92
N LEU A 97 36.69 -16.68 5.06
CA LEU A 97 36.56 -17.77 6.03
C LEU A 97 37.53 -18.92 5.73
N ALA A 98 37.77 -19.24 4.46
CA ALA A 98 38.75 -20.26 4.07
C ALA A 98 40.18 -19.86 4.46
N ARG A 99 40.55 -18.58 4.24
CA ARG A 99 41.87 -18.04 4.63
C ARG A 99 42.04 -18.00 6.14
N GLU A 100 41.01 -17.65 6.90
CA GLU A 100 41.05 -17.69 8.37
C GLU A 100 41.24 -19.12 8.89
N ARG A 101 40.50 -20.10 8.36
CA ARG A 101 40.68 -21.52 8.72
C ARG A 101 42.08 -22.04 8.38
N GLU A 102 42.68 -21.56 7.29
CA GLU A 102 44.05 -21.94 6.94
C GLU A 102 45.07 -21.32 7.90
N ARG A 103 44.89 -20.05 8.29
CA ARG A 103 45.72 -19.39 9.31
C ARG A 103 45.63 -20.10 10.66
N GLU A 104 44.42 -20.42 11.12
CA GLU A 104 44.22 -21.17 12.38
C GLU A 104 44.89 -22.55 12.33
N LYS A 105 44.82 -23.26 11.20
CA LYS A 105 45.51 -24.54 11.02
C LYS A 105 47.03 -24.38 11.14
N ARG A 106 47.60 -23.36 10.50
CA ARG A 106 49.05 -23.08 10.56
C ARG A 106 49.49 -22.70 11.99
N GLU A 107 48.76 -21.83 12.66
CA GLU A 107 49.04 -21.46 14.06
C GLU A 107 48.95 -22.68 14.99
N ARG A 108 47.96 -23.55 14.79
CA ARG A 108 47.81 -24.77 15.58
C ARG A 108 48.95 -25.77 15.32
N GLU A 109 49.43 -25.88 14.09
CA GLU A 109 50.60 -26.70 13.76
C GLU A 109 51.88 -26.11 14.36
N GLU A 110 52.05 -24.79 14.33
CA GLU A 110 53.20 -24.10 14.90
C GLU A 110 53.25 -24.27 16.43
N ARG A 111 52.13 -24.06 17.12
CA ARG A 111 52.02 -24.36 18.57
C ARG A 111 52.40 -25.81 18.87
N ARG A 112 51.94 -26.78 18.08
CA ARG A 112 52.34 -28.19 18.25
C ARG A 112 53.83 -28.42 18.04
N ARG A 113 54.49 -27.66 17.16
CA ARG A 113 55.94 -27.74 16.97
C ARG A 113 56.70 -27.11 18.13
N GLU A 114 56.23 -25.97 18.64
CA GLU A 114 56.80 -25.33 19.82
C GLU A 114 56.64 -26.21 21.06
N GLU A 115 55.46 -26.79 21.28
CA GLU A 115 55.22 -27.77 22.35
C GLU A 115 56.16 -28.97 22.23
N ARG A 116 56.43 -29.49 21.02
CA ARG A 116 57.43 -30.56 20.83
C ARG A 116 58.87 -30.12 21.12
N ARG A 117 59.21 -28.86 20.81
CA ARG A 117 60.52 -28.28 21.15
C ARG A 117 60.65 -28.04 22.65
N SER A 118 59.58 -27.59 23.31
CA SER A 118 59.55 -27.35 24.75
C SER A 118 59.32 -28.62 25.57
N SER A 119 58.74 -29.71 25.03
CA SER A 119 58.66 -31.00 25.72
C SER A 119 59.97 -31.79 25.68
N GLY A 120 61.01 -31.25 25.03
CA GLY A 120 62.41 -31.57 25.31
C GLY A 120 62.91 -30.98 26.63
N PHE A 121 62.03 -30.32 27.41
CA PHE A 121 62.30 -29.96 28.79
C PHE A 121 62.34 -31.25 29.62
N ASP A 122 63.57 -31.62 29.94
CA ASP A 122 63.96 -32.78 30.72
C ASP A 122 63.21 -32.79 32.07
N LEU A 123 62.17 -33.62 32.17
CA LEU A 123 61.36 -33.82 33.38
C LEU A 123 62.20 -34.29 34.59
N SER A 124 63.46 -34.67 34.38
CA SER A 124 64.41 -34.96 35.47
C SER A 124 64.81 -33.72 36.28
N LYS A 125 64.64 -32.49 35.76
CA LYS A 125 64.91 -31.23 36.50
C LYS A 125 63.76 -30.77 37.41
N LEU A 126 62.57 -31.38 37.31
CA LEU A 126 61.40 -31.03 38.13
C LEU A 126 61.28 -31.86 39.44
N ARG A 127 62.28 -32.69 39.76
CA ARG A 127 62.27 -33.52 40.98
C ARG A 127 62.89 -32.83 42.21
N ASP A 128 63.53 -31.66 42.04
CA ASP A 128 64.28 -30.97 43.11
C ASP A 128 63.71 -29.60 43.55
N MET A 129 62.44 -29.31 43.25
CA MET A 129 61.75 -28.15 43.83
C MET A 129 60.40 -28.65 44.36
N GLY A 130 60.12 -28.70 45.67
CA GLY A 130 60.55 -27.78 46.71
C GLY A 130 59.33 -26.96 47.14
N GLU A 131 58.59 -27.53 48.08
CA GLU A 131 57.57 -26.96 48.98
C GLU A 131 56.17 -26.52 48.47
N PRO A 132 55.10 -26.94 49.17
CA PRO A 132 53.74 -26.45 48.97
C PRO A 132 53.48 -25.21 49.84
N GLY A 133 53.04 -24.11 49.24
CA GLY A 133 52.40 -23.05 50.01
C GLY A 133 52.52 -21.66 49.42
N GLU A 134 51.68 -21.33 48.45
CA GLU A 134 51.24 -19.94 48.31
C GLU A 134 49.81 -19.92 47.75
N GLN A 135 48.86 -19.58 48.63
CA GLN A 135 47.47 -19.33 48.25
C GLN A 135 47.44 -18.07 47.39
N VAL A 136 47.11 -18.25 46.11
CA VAL A 136 46.83 -17.14 45.20
C VAL A 136 45.49 -16.51 45.61
N ASP A 137 45.56 -15.31 46.19
CA ASP A 137 44.39 -14.51 46.55
C ASP A 137 43.74 -13.94 45.29
N LEU A 138 42.65 -14.60 44.86
CA LEU A 138 41.85 -14.24 43.67
C LEU A 138 40.98 -12.99 43.87
N SER A 139 40.99 -12.35 45.05
CA SER A 139 40.17 -11.16 45.33
C SER A 139 40.63 -9.89 44.61
N ARG A 140 41.85 -9.87 44.05
CA ARG A 140 42.41 -8.69 43.34
C ARG A 140 42.18 -8.63 41.83
N VAL A 141 41.68 -9.69 41.19
CA VAL A 141 41.51 -9.72 39.71
C VAL A 141 40.14 -9.16 39.27
N PHE A 142 39.22 -8.89 40.19
CA PHE A 142 37.85 -8.45 39.89
C PHE A 142 37.49 -7.01 40.31
N GLN A 143 38.46 -6.16 40.61
CA GLN A 143 38.19 -4.75 41.00
C GLN A 143 38.81 -3.73 40.04
N ALA A 144 38.08 -3.44 38.95
CA ALA A 144 37.79 -2.11 38.39
C ALA A 144 37.30 -2.20 36.91
N PRO A 145 36.49 -1.26 36.38
CA PRO A 145 35.47 -0.41 37.02
C PRO A 145 34.17 -0.35 36.18
N TRP A 146 33.03 -0.82 36.72
CA TRP A 146 31.70 -0.59 36.10
C TRP A 146 31.24 0.88 36.19
N GLU A 147 31.96 1.71 36.95
CA GLU A 147 31.63 3.12 37.20
C GLU A 147 31.79 4.04 35.97
N ASN A 148 32.35 3.55 34.86
CA ASN A 148 32.64 4.36 33.66
C ASN A 148 31.59 4.26 32.54
N ILE A 149 30.54 3.44 32.70
CA ILE A 149 29.50 3.26 31.66
C ILE A 149 28.36 4.29 31.81
N THR A 150 28.03 4.68 33.04
CA THR A 150 26.96 5.66 33.32
C THR A 150 27.34 7.09 32.93
N GLU A 151 28.59 7.50 33.11
CA GLU A 151 29.07 8.83 32.65
C GLU A 151 29.12 8.94 31.12
N ARG A 152 29.39 7.83 30.41
CA ARG A 152 29.37 7.80 28.94
C ARG A 152 27.97 7.88 28.32
N LEU A 153 26.93 7.52 29.07
CA LEU A 153 25.53 7.64 28.61
C LEU A 153 24.92 9.02 28.92
N ALA A 154 25.37 9.69 29.99
CA ALA A 154 24.90 11.02 30.38
C ALA A 154 25.44 12.16 29.50
N ALA A 155 26.54 11.93 28.75
CA ALA A 155 27.16 12.93 27.88
C ALA A 155 26.62 12.95 26.43
N ARG A 156 25.52 12.22 26.13
CA ARG A 156 24.87 12.34 24.82
C ARG A 156 24.03 13.63 24.77
N PRO A 157 24.28 14.55 23.82
CA PRO A 157 23.47 15.74 23.69
C PRO A 157 22.02 15.33 23.41
N MET A 158 21.08 15.89 24.18
CA MET A 158 19.65 15.78 23.92
C MET A 158 19.41 16.18 22.46
N PHE A 159 18.71 15.31 21.74
CA PHE A 159 18.28 15.50 20.37
C PHE A 159 17.78 16.93 20.16
N GLU A 160 18.44 17.65 19.25
CA GLU A 160 17.89 18.88 18.67
C GLU A 160 16.51 18.55 18.11
N ILE A 161 15.49 19.25 18.62
CA ILE A 161 14.20 19.32 17.97
C ILE A 161 14.44 20.07 16.66
N ARG A 162 14.65 19.31 15.56
CA ARG A 162 14.64 19.87 14.21
C ARG A 162 13.30 20.56 14.00
N GLU A 163 13.37 21.80 13.54
CA GLU A 163 12.23 22.61 13.10
C GLU A 163 11.28 21.79 12.19
N PRO A 164 9.97 22.06 12.22
CA PRO A 164 8.99 21.32 11.42
C PRO A 164 9.37 21.42 9.96
N ALA A 165 9.67 20.26 9.36
CA ALA A 165 9.98 20.14 7.95
C ALA A 165 8.89 20.85 7.14
N GLU A 166 9.32 21.72 6.23
CA GLU A 166 8.49 22.21 5.14
C GLU A 166 7.66 21.06 4.58
N ILE A 167 6.36 21.30 4.42
CA ILE A 167 5.42 20.39 3.77
C ILE A 167 5.94 20.15 2.35
N ARG A 168 6.72 19.09 2.20
CA ARG A 168 7.03 18.51 0.90
C ARG A 168 5.75 17.91 0.38
N MET A 169 5.31 18.39 -0.78
CA MET A 169 4.35 17.67 -1.60
C MET A 169 4.82 16.21 -1.71
N PRO A 170 3.92 15.20 -1.63
CA PRO A 170 4.31 13.80 -1.76
C PRO A 170 4.78 13.53 -3.19
N SER A 171 6.07 13.74 -3.44
CA SER A 171 6.72 13.21 -4.62
C SER A 171 6.84 11.71 -4.41
N SER A 172 5.98 10.94 -5.08
CA SER A 172 6.31 9.63 -5.66
C SER A 172 7.30 8.74 -4.87
N TYR A 173 6.73 7.75 -4.17
CA TYR A 173 7.34 6.52 -3.62
C TYR A 173 8.24 6.59 -2.37
N PRO A 174 8.06 5.68 -1.38
CA PRO A 174 9.18 5.21 -0.58
C PRO A 174 10.07 4.35 -1.47
N LYS A 175 11.20 4.93 -1.89
CA LYS A 175 12.20 4.33 -2.76
C LYS A 175 13.08 3.26 -2.06
N SER A 176 12.62 2.55 -1.03
CA SER A 176 13.55 1.99 -0.03
C SER A 176 13.68 0.48 0.07
N GLU A 177 12.82 -0.34 -0.51
CA GLU A 177 13.04 -1.79 -0.53
C GLU A 177 12.85 -2.36 -1.94
N PRO A 178 13.86 -3.03 -2.52
CA PRO A 178 13.71 -3.69 -3.81
C PRO A 178 12.61 -4.74 -3.66
N TYR A 179 11.67 -4.76 -4.60
CA TYR A 179 10.63 -5.79 -4.65
C TYR A 179 11.27 -7.18 -4.60
N GLU A 180 10.96 -7.97 -3.55
CA GLU A 180 11.55 -9.29 -3.33
C GLU A 180 10.66 -10.45 -3.82
N GLY A 181 9.48 -10.16 -4.35
CA GLY A 181 8.53 -11.16 -4.82
C GLY A 181 8.79 -11.65 -6.26
N PRO A 182 7.99 -12.62 -6.73
CA PRO A 182 8.07 -13.11 -8.11
C PRO A 182 7.50 -12.06 -9.10
N LEU A 183 8.11 -11.93 -10.29
CA LEU A 183 7.63 -10.99 -11.31
C LEU A 183 6.33 -11.51 -11.95
N PRO A 184 5.33 -10.65 -12.22
CA PRO A 184 4.10 -11.07 -12.89
C PRO A 184 4.37 -11.47 -14.35
N ASP A 185 3.58 -12.41 -14.86
CA ASP A 185 3.61 -12.82 -16.27
C ASP A 185 2.43 -12.27 -17.09
N SER A 186 1.39 -11.79 -16.40
CA SER A 186 0.12 -11.37 -16.98
C SER A 186 -0.59 -10.34 -16.10
N PHE A 187 -1.63 -9.72 -16.66
CA PHE A 187 -2.54 -8.85 -15.92
C PHE A 187 -3.97 -9.30 -16.10
N ILE A 188 -4.75 -9.22 -15.04
CA ILE A 188 -6.20 -9.18 -15.17
C ILE A 188 -6.60 -7.72 -15.33
N GLU A 189 -7.17 -7.41 -16.48
CA GLU A 189 -7.77 -6.13 -16.78
C GLU A 189 -9.27 -6.19 -16.50
N VAL A 190 -9.76 -5.30 -15.64
CA VAL A 190 -11.17 -5.18 -15.29
C VAL A 190 -11.64 -3.77 -15.62
N ALA A 191 -12.55 -3.67 -16.60
CA ALA A 191 -13.07 -2.40 -17.08
C ALA A 191 -14.47 -2.12 -16.51
N VAL A 192 -14.57 -1.11 -15.65
CA VAL A 192 -15.82 -0.67 -15.03
C VAL A 192 -16.26 0.66 -15.64
N LYS A 193 -17.54 0.73 -16.03
CA LYS A 193 -18.17 1.91 -16.61
C LYS A 193 -19.29 2.40 -15.69
N ASN A 194 -19.57 3.70 -15.71
CA ASN A 194 -20.75 4.26 -15.08
C ASN A 194 -21.81 4.59 -16.14
N GLU A 195 -22.92 3.84 -16.14
CA GLU A 195 -24.10 4.10 -16.97
C GLU A 195 -25.15 4.96 -16.25
N GLY A 196 -24.85 5.40 -15.02
CA GLY A 196 -25.74 6.24 -14.24
C GLY A 196 -25.65 7.71 -14.64
N CYS A 197 -26.72 8.46 -14.42
CA CYS A 197 -26.77 9.90 -14.68
C CYS A 197 -26.06 10.75 -13.59
N ALA A 198 -25.42 10.11 -12.61
CA ALA A 198 -24.61 10.74 -11.57
C ALA A 198 -23.16 10.25 -11.67
N ALA A 199 -22.21 11.16 -11.50
CA ALA A 199 -20.79 10.82 -11.52
C ALA A 199 -20.39 9.99 -10.29
N ALA A 200 -19.52 8.99 -10.50
CA ALA A 200 -18.82 8.31 -9.42
C ALA A 200 -17.48 9.04 -9.17
N TYR A 201 -17.26 9.49 -7.93
CA TYR A 201 -16.04 10.19 -7.53
C TYR A 201 -15.00 9.25 -6.93
N GLU A 202 -15.44 8.07 -6.53
CA GLU A 202 -14.63 7.02 -5.96
C GLU A 202 -15.29 5.69 -6.34
N VAL A 203 -14.48 4.74 -6.77
CA VAL A 203 -14.90 3.36 -7.03
C VAL A 203 -13.94 2.47 -6.25
N THR A 204 -14.49 1.79 -5.27
CA THR A 204 -13.80 0.77 -4.47
C THR A 204 -14.44 -0.56 -4.75
N GLY A 205 -13.63 -1.60 -4.84
CA GLY A 205 -14.13 -2.94 -5.06
C GLY A 205 -13.14 -3.99 -4.65
N TRP A 206 -13.54 -5.23 -4.76
CA TRP A 206 -12.67 -6.37 -4.56
C TRP A 206 -12.86 -7.40 -5.66
N LEU A 207 -11.76 -8.06 -5.96
CA LEU A 207 -11.71 -9.26 -6.79
C LEU A 207 -11.37 -10.44 -5.88
N GLU A 208 -12.14 -11.50 -5.99
CA GLU A 208 -11.86 -12.79 -5.38
C GLU A 208 -11.51 -13.79 -6.50
N LEU A 209 -10.29 -14.29 -6.47
CA LEU A 209 -9.72 -15.20 -7.46
C LEU A 209 -9.60 -16.59 -6.86
N ASP A 210 -9.92 -17.60 -7.65
CA ASP A 210 -9.54 -18.98 -7.34
C ASP A 210 -8.02 -19.16 -7.50
N GLY A 211 -7.33 -19.42 -6.40
CA GLY A 211 -5.87 -19.51 -6.27
C GLY A 211 -5.25 -20.80 -6.85
N SER A 212 -6.08 -21.66 -7.43
CA SER A 212 -5.60 -22.88 -8.10
C SER A 212 -4.80 -22.59 -9.38
N ASP A 213 -5.16 -21.53 -10.12
CA ASP A 213 -4.58 -21.26 -11.43
C ASP A 213 -3.89 -19.89 -11.58
N LEU A 214 -4.35 -18.86 -10.85
CA LEU A 214 -3.77 -17.52 -10.85
C LEU A 214 -3.38 -17.11 -9.43
N GLU A 215 -2.20 -16.48 -9.31
CA GLU A 215 -1.69 -15.93 -8.06
C GLU A 215 -1.47 -14.42 -8.23
N PRO A 216 -2.20 -13.56 -7.52
CA PRO A 216 -1.98 -12.12 -7.59
C PRO A 216 -0.65 -11.75 -6.96
N VAL A 217 -0.01 -10.76 -7.55
CA VAL A 217 1.35 -10.35 -7.21
C VAL A 217 1.35 -8.89 -6.80
N ASP A 218 2.01 -8.59 -5.68
CA ASP A 218 2.20 -7.22 -5.17
C ASP A 218 3.30 -6.45 -5.95
N TYR A 219 3.33 -6.61 -7.27
CA TYR A 219 4.33 -6.01 -8.15
C TYR A 219 3.78 -4.70 -8.72
N PHE A 220 4.37 -3.57 -8.30
CA PHE A 220 4.04 -2.22 -8.80
C PHE A 220 2.55 -2.03 -9.04
N ALA A 221 1.74 -2.29 -8.01
CA ALA A 221 0.32 -1.98 -8.01
C ALA A 221 0.15 -0.49 -8.32
N ASP A 222 -0.12 -0.19 -9.58
CA ASP A 222 -0.31 1.16 -10.06
C ASP A 222 -1.53 1.74 -9.34
N ARG A 223 -1.35 2.91 -8.73
CA ARG A 223 -2.31 3.70 -7.92
C ARG A 223 -3.64 3.00 -7.59
N GLY A 224 -3.63 2.24 -6.50
CA GLY A 224 -4.84 1.78 -5.82
C GLY A 224 -5.24 0.34 -6.14
N VAL A 225 -4.28 -0.57 -6.20
CA VAL A 225 -4.54 -2.01 -6.03
C VAL A 225 -3.87 -2.42 -4.74
N ASP A 226 -4.64 -2.73 -3.71
CA ASP A 226 -4.13 -3.17 -2.41
C ASP A 226 -4.45 -4.65 -2.24
N LEU A 227 -3.42 -5.49 -2.05
CA LEU A 227 -3.62 -6.92 -1.77
C LEU A 227 -4.04 -7.08 -0.30
N VAL A 228 -5.27 -7.50 -0.02
CA VAL A 228 -5.84 -7.43 1.34
C VAL A 228 -5.75 -8.75 2.11
N ALA A 229 -5.93 -9.91 1.45
CA ALA A 229 -5.82 -11.21 2.16
C ALA A 229 -5.73 -12.43 1.23
N GLU A 230 -4.92 -13.41 1.64
CA GLU A 230 -5.00 -14.81 1.21
C GLU A 230 -5.93 -15.56 2.18
N ASN A 231 -7.07 -16.05 1.69
CA ASN A 231 -8.04 -16.82 2.48
C ASN A 231 -8.09 -18.26 1.98
N GLY A 232 -7.07 -19.05 2.33
CA GLY A 232 -6.97 -20.44 1.89
C GLY A 232 -6.66 -20.53 0.38
N ASP A 233 -7.55 -21.17 -0.37
CA ASP A 233 -7.38 -21.37 -1.82
C ASP A 233 -7.86 -20.19 -2.67
N ALA A 234 -8.24 -19.06 -2.07
CA ALA A 234 -8.71 -17.88 -2.79
C ALA A 234 -7.97 -16.62 -2.37
N TYR A 235 -7.73 -15.74 -3.34
CA TYR A 235 -7.09 -14.45 -3.12
C TYR A 235 -8.10 -13.32 -3.21
N LYS A 236 -8.11 -12.43 -2.20
CA LYS A 236 -8.95 -11.23 -2.21
C LYS A 236 -8.10 -9.99 -2.39
N VAL A 237 -8.33 -9.28 -3.49
CA VAL A 237 -7.60 -8.07 -3.88
C VAL A 237 -8.54 -6.89 -3.86
N GLU A 238 -8.18 -5.82 -3.15
CA GLU A 238 -8.92 -4.56 -3.14
C GLU A 238 -8.45 -3.68 -4.29
N LEU A 239 -9.41 -3.12 -5.02
CA LEU A 239 -9.19 -2.20 -6.12
C LEU A 239 -9.85 -0.88 -5.76
N ARG A 240 -9.08 0.19 -5.82
CA ARG A 240 -9.49 1.54 -5.47
C ARG A 240 -9.01 2.51 -6.53
N ALA A 241 -9.94 3.07 -7.27
CA ALA A 241 -9.63 4.23 -8.08
C ALA A 241 -10.01 5.48 -7.27
N GLN A 242 -9.03 6.37 -7.07
CA GLN A 242 -9.26 7.72 -6.55
C GLN A 242 -8.53 8.74 -7.43
N GLN A 243 -9.23 9.73 -7.97
CA GLN A 243 -8.61 10.83 -8.71
C GLN A 243 -8.47 12.04 -7.78
N GLU A 244 -7.24 12.45 -7.49
CA GLU A 244 -6.97 13.66 -6.72
C GLU A 244 -7.52 14.89 -7.47
N GLY A 245 -8.56 15.53 -6.91
CA GLY A 245 -9.11 16.80 -7.42
C GLY A 245 -10.05 16.71 -8.64
N GLY A 246 -10.49 15.51 -9.05
CA GLY A 246 -11.30 15.31 -10.26
C GLY A 246 -12.47 14.32 -10.10
N ARG A 247 -13.36 14.29 -11.11
CA ARG A 247 -14.43 13.27 -11.24
C ARG A 247 -13.84 12.07 -11.98
N LEU A 248 -13.86 10.88 -11.36
CA LEU A 248 -13.34 9.64 -11.95
C LEU A 248 -14.13 9.15 -13.15
N LEU A 249 -15.46 9.27 -13.08
CA LEU A 249 -16.39 8.93 -14.17
C LEU A 249 -17.36 10.09 -14.39
N PRO A 250 -16.92 11.17 -15.07
CA PRO A 250 -17.72 12.37 -15.27
C PRO A 250 -18.84 12.21 -16.30
N SER A 251 -18.75 11.23 -17.22
CA SER A 251 -19.73 11.03 -18.31
C SER A 251 -20.18 9.58 -18.50
N GLU A 252 -21.29 9.39 -19.23
CA GLU A 252 -21.88 8.09 -19.63
C GLU A 252 -20.96 7.20 -20.48
N ASN A 253 -19.75 7.64 -20.86
CA ASN A 253 -18.83 6.87 -21.72
C ASN A 253 -17.44 6.66 -21.13
N ASP A 254 -17.15 7.22 -19.97
CA ASP A 254 -15.86 7.00 -19.33
C ASP A 254 -15.81 5.59 -18.72
N ARG A 255 -14.64 4.96 -18.82
CA ARG A 255 -14.36 3.66 -18.21
C ARG A 255 -13.12 3.77 -17.34
N ILE A 256 -13.19 3.20 -16.15
CA ILE A 256 -12.03 2.94 -15.31
C ILE A 256 -11.54 1.55 -15.66
N VAL A 257 -10.24 1.43 -15.83
CA VAL A 257 -9.57 0.16 -16.11
C VAL A 257 -8.67 -0.14 -14.92
N PHE A 258 -8.98 -1.22 -14.21
CA PHE A 258 -8.14 -1.76 -13.15
C PHE A 258 -7.24 -2.84 -13.74
N ARG A 259 -5.95 -2.79 -13.44
CA ARG A 259 -4.98 -3.79 -13.88
C ARG A 259 -4.34 -4.40 -12.66
N MET A 260 -4.53 -5.71 -12.50
CA MET A 260 -3.99 -6.46 -11.38
C MET A 260 -2.91 -7.42 -11.89
N PRO A 261 -1.65 -7.30 -11.41
CA PRO A 261 -0.58 -8.21 -11.80
C PRO A 261 -0.85 -9.61 -11.25
N VAL A 262 -0.69 -10.62 -12.09
CA VAL A 262 -0.86 -12.02 -11.72
C VAL A 262 0.26 -12.91 -12.28
N LEU A 263 0.50 -14.01 -11.59
CA LEU A 263 1.30 -15.15 -12.01
C LEU A 263 0.39 -16.30 -12.40
N ARG A 264 0.63 -16.90 -13.55
CA ARG A 264 -0.06 -18.13 -13.94
C ARG A 264 0.64 -19.32 -13.31
N ARG A 265 -0.11 -20.08 -12.50
CA ARG A 265 0.32 -21.39 -12.00
C ARG A 265 0.10 -22.50 -13.03
N ARG A 266 -0.86 -22.30 -13.94
CA ARG A 266 -1.15 -23.21 -15.06
C ARG A 266 -1.29 -22.45 -16.37
N THR A 267 -0.86 -23.07 -17.47
CA THR A 267 -0.95 -22.48 -18.82
C THR A 267 -2.35 -22.54 -19.40
N ASN A 268 -3.15 -23.54 -19.00
CA ASN A 268 -4.48 -23.80 -19.54
C ASN A 268 -5.46 -24.02 -18.38
N GLY A 269 -6.72 -23.64 -18.59
CA GLY A 269 -7.77 -23.80 -17.59
C GLY A 269 -8.78 -22.66 -17.58
N THR A 270 -9.63 -22.68 -16.56
CA THR A 270 -10.64 -21.65 -16.31
C THR A 270 -10.61 -21.29 -14.84
N THR A 271 -10.32 -20.04 -14.52
CA THR A 271 -10.40 -19.53 -13.15
C THR A 271 -11.72 -18.81 -12.92
N ARG A 272 -12.23 -18.85 -11.70
CA ARG A 272 -13.41 -18.09 -11.30
C ARG A 272 -12.97 -16.77 -10.69
N LEU A 273 -13.50 -15.69 -11.24
CA LEU A 273 -13.35 -14.34 -10.73
C LEU A 273 -14.69 -13.86 -10.18
N ARG A 274 -14.81 -13.76 -8.86
CA ARG A 274 -15.89 -13.00 -8.25
C ARG A 274 -15.45 -11.55 -8.11
N TYR A 275 -16.36 -10.63 -8.40
CA TYR A 275 -16.12 -9.20 -8.26
C TYR A 275 -17.24 -8.54 -7.47
N GLU A 276 -16.89 -7.50 -6.72
CA GLU A 276 -17.84 -6.55 -6.16
C GLU A 276 -17.21 -5.15 -6.28
N PHE A 277 -17.92 -4.20 -6.89
CA PHE A 277 -17.51 -2.80 -6.92
C PHE A 277 -18.65 -1.94 -6.39
N THR A 278 -18.29 -0.95 -5.60
CA THR A 278 -19.22 -0.03 -4.95
C THR A 278 -18.74 1.40 -5.12
N SER A 279 -19.68 2.34 -5.07
CA SER A 279 -19.37 3.76 -5.02
C SER A 279 -19.99 4.36 -3.76
N PRO A 280 -19.29 5.21 -3.00
CA PRO A 280 -19.85 5.85 -1.80
C PRO A 280 -21.12 6.68 -2.08
N GLN A 281 -21.28 7.16 -3.31
CA GLN A 281 -22.47 7.90 -3.76
C GLN A 281 -23.68 6.99 -4.03
N GLY A 282 -23.53 5.68 -3.85
CA GLY A 282 -24.54 4.66 -4.10
C GLY A 282 -24.30 3.93 -5.42
N GLY A 283 -24.98 2.80 -5.56
CA GLY A 283 -24.78 1.88 -6.68
C GLY A 283 -23.61 0.93 -6.43
N GLY A 284 -23.77 -0.29 -6.92
CA GLY A 284 -22.75 -1.32 -6.87
C GLY A 284 -23.02 -2.37 -7.92
N ILE A 285 -21.99 -3.13 -8.23
CA ILE A 285 -22.06 -4.30 -9.10
C ILE A 285 -21.37 -5.45 -8.41
N GLU A 286 -22.01 -6.60 -8.44
CA GLU A 286 -21.42 -7.84 -8.01
C GLU A 286 -21.70 -8.91 -9.05
N GLY A 287 -20.83 -9.92 -9.11
CA GLY A 287 -21.01 -11.04 -10.02
C GLY A 287 -19.85 -12.00 -9.99
N ILE A 288 -19.98 -13.04 -10.83
CA ILE A 288 -18.97 -14.07 -11.00
C ILE A 288 -18.78 -14.26 -12.50
N ILE A 289 -17.53 -14.25 -12.95
CA ILE A 289 -17.14 -14.53 -14.32
C ILE A 289 -16.15 -15.68 -14.32
N GLU A 290 -16.27 -16.56 -15.31
CA GLU A 290 -15.26 -17.59 -15.58
C GLU A 290 -14.29 -17.03 -16.64
N LEU A 291 -13.02 -16.95 -16.27
CA LEU A 291 -11.95 -16.42 -17.12
C LEU A 291 -11.15 -17.60 -17.68
N ALA A 292 -11.18 -17.75 -19.01
CA ALA A 292 -10.35 -18.72 -19.69
C ALA A 292 -8.89 -18.27 -19.67
N LEU A 293 -7.99 -19.18 -19.32
CA LEU A 293 -6.55 -18.94 -19.22
C LEU A 293 -5.81 -19.22 -20.52
N ASP A 294 -6.50 -19.87 -21.46
CA ASP A 294 -5.95 -20.22 -22.76
C ASP A 294 -5.51 -18.92 -23.44
N LEU A 295 -4.18 -18.76 -23.57
CA LEU A 295 -3.62 -17.75 -24.44
C LEU A 295 -4.22 -18.02 -25.81
N ALA A 296 -4.89 -17.02 -26.38
CA ALA A 296 -5.12 -17.01 -27.80
C ALA A 296 -3.72 -17.16 -28.42
N GLU A 297 -3.38 -18.36 -28.89
CA GLU A 297 -2.19 -18.59 -29.70
C GLU A 297 -2.24 -17.52 -30.77
N GLU A 298 -1.25 -16.62 -30.76
CA GLU A 298 -1.14 -15.51 -31.70
C GLU A 298 -1.43 -16.04 -33.11
N ARG A 299 -2.57 -15.65 -33.67
CA ARG A 299 -2.93 -15.88 -35.07
C ARG A 299 -2.50 -14.69 -35.90
#